data_AF-I4VS74-F1
#
_entry.id   AF-I4VS74-F1
#
_cell.length_a   1.000
_cell.length_b   1.000
_cell.length_c   1.000
_cell.angle_alpha   90.00
_cell.angle_beta   90.00
_cell.angle_gamma   90.00
#
_symmetry.space_group_name_H-M   'P 1'
#
loop_
_entity.id
_entity.type
_entity.pdbx_description
1 polymer ?
#
loop_
_entity_poly.entity_id
_entity_poly.type
_entity_poly.pdbx_seq_one_letter_code
_entity_poly.pdbx_strand_id
1 'polypeptide(L)'
;MAVNARSRQTHDAATVEAEYRRQHADTLPAVPTVTAYETSIEPGTRVMAGENVEIRSNLKIVDGTQQHVSSVREELVLLDTNGKEFQRVRKDVQSTAGGGYENSFAFAFPKGVSQGIYNVRTELLVNGQVAAQSGEQLQLVVDYNGSPYRVVSR
;
A
#
# COMPACT_ATOMS: atom_id res chain seq x y z
N MET A 1 13.13 5.58 -9.68
CA MET A 1 13.09 5.55 -8.20
C MET A 1 13.14 4.10 -7.75
N ALA A 2 13.92 3.77 -6.73
CA ALA A 2 13.88 2.45 -6.12
C ALA A 2 12.75 2.37 -5.09
N VAL A 3 12.07 1.24 -5.00
CA VAL A 3 11.02 0.98 -4.00
C VAL A 3 11.34 -0.34 -3.33
N ASN A 4 11.44 -0.31 -2.00
CA ASN A 4 11.65 -1.50 -1.18
C ASN A 4 10.30 -2.02 -0.72
N ALA A 5 10.09 -3.34 -0.77
CA ALA A 5 8.83 -3.95 -0.35
C ALA A 5 9.09 -5.09 0.64
N ARG A 6 8.30 -5.17 1.72
CA ARG A 6 8.44 -6.21 2.77
C ARG A 6 7.11 -6.76 3.23
N SER A 7 6.97 -8.08 3.33
CA SER A 7 5.75 -8.74 3.81
C SER A 7 6.05 -9.59 5.03
N ARG A 8 5.10 -9.64 5.97
CA ARG A 8 5.17 -10.51 7.15
C ARG A 8 3.77 -11.05 7.46
N GLN A 9 3.69 -12.34 7.73
CA GLN A 9 2.48 -12.94 8.25
C GLN A 9 2.30 -12.54 9.73
N THR A 10 1.10 -12.08 10.08
CA THR A 10 0.73 -11.69 11.44
C THR A 10 -0.17 -12.73 12.11
N HIS A 11 -1.00 -13.41 11.31
CA HIS A 11 -1.91 -14.47 11.76
C HIS A 11 -1.93 -15.59 10.72
N ASP A 12 -2.04 -16.84 11.18
CA ASP A 12 -2.23 -17.99 10.29
C ASP A 12 -3.66 -18.09 9.75
N ALA A 13 -3.86 -18.97 8.77
CA ALA A 13 -5.17 -19.20 8.15
C ALA A 13 -6.21 -19.65 9.17
N ALA A 14 -5.85 -20.61 10.04
CA ALA A 14 -6.75 -21.20 11.02
C ALA A 14 -7.30 -20.15 12.00
N THR A 15 -6.46 -19.22 12.45
CA THR A 15 -6.85 -18.12 13.34
C THR A 15 -7.85 -17.20 12.65
N VAL A 16 -7.56 -16.77 11.43
CA VAL A 16 -8.43 -15.86 10.67
C VAL A 16 -9.76 -16.52 10.28
N GLU A 17 -9.75 -17.80 9.91
CA GLU A 17 -10.97 -18.58 9.67
C GLU A 17 -11.82 -18.74 10.93
N ALA A 18 -11.20 -19.02 12.09
CA ALA A 18 -11.92 -19.14 13.34
C ALA A 18 -12.58 -17.81 13.75
N GLU A 19 -11.88 -16.68 13.54
CA GLU A 19 -12.46 -15.34 13.73
C GLU A 19 -13.65 -15.10 12.81
N TYR A 20 -13.53 -15.47 11.52
CA TYR A 20 -14.60 -15.33 10.55
C TYR A 20 -15.83 -16.16 10.92
N ARG A 21 -15.63 -17.46 11.23
CA ARG A 21 -16.70 -18.38 11.64
C ARG A 21 -17.49 -17.86 12.84
N ARG A 22 -16.81 -17.30 13.85
CA ARG A 22 -17.47 -16.68 15.02
C ARG A 22 -18.41 -15.53 14.64
N GLN A 23 -18.11 -14.81 13.56
CA GLN A 23 -18.90 -13.67 13.07
C GLN A 23 -19.96 -14.09 12.03
N HIS A 24 -19.84 -15.28 11.45
CA HIS A 24 -20.65 -15.74 10.32
C HIS A 24 -21.28 -17.13 10.54
N ALA A 25 -21.86 -17.34 11.72
CA ALA A 25 -22.64 -18.54 12.06
C ALA A 25 -21.90 -19.87 11.78
N ASP A 26 -20.60 -19.89 12.08
CA ASP A 26 -19.69 -21.03 11.90
C ASP A 26 -19.47 -21.45 10.43
N THR A 27 -19.75 -20.56 9.48
CA THR A 27 -19.56 -20.82 8.05
C THR A 27 -18.32 -20.09 7.50
N LEU A 28 -17.76 -20.66 6.43
CA LEU A 28 -16.73 -20.03 5.61
C LEU A 28 -17.34 -19.60 4.26
N PRO A 29 -16.77 -18.59 3.58
CA PRO A 29 -17.26 -18.16 2.29
C PRO A 29 -17.01 -19.24 1.20
N ALA A 30 -17.74 -19.16 0.09
CA ALA A 30 -17.52 -20.06 -1.04
C ALA A 30 -16.19 -19.79 -1.77
N VAL A 31 -15.82 -18.50 -1.87
CA VAL A 31 -14.61 -18.02 -2.53
C VAL A 31 -13.77 -17.19 -1.55
N PRO A 32 -12.45 -17.03 -1.79
CA PRO A 32 -11.59 -16.27 -0.89
C PRO A 32 -12.09 -14.85 -0.71
N THR A 33 -12.13 -14.40 0.54
CA THR A 33 -12.70 -13.09 0.88
C THR A 33 -11.70 -12.29 1.71
N VAL A 34 -11.46 -11.05 1.29
CA VAL A 34 -10.70 -10.08 2.08
C VAL A 34 -11.65 -9.48 3.12
N THR A 35 -11.35 -9.68 4.40
CA THR A 35 -12.20 -9.21 5.51
C THR A 35 -11.68 -7.93 6.15
N ALA A 36 -10.41 -7.60 5.93
CA ALA A 36 -9.80 -6.33 6.29
C ALA A 36 -8.77 -5.93 5.25
N TYR A 37 -8.74 -4.65 4.87
CA TYR A 37 -7.69 -4.04 4.09
C TYR A 37 -7.55 -2.57 4.48
N GLU A 38 -6.55 -2.28 5.29
CA GLU A 38 -6.31 -0.96 5.87
C GLU A 38 -4.93 -0.49 5.46
N THR A 39 -4.81 0.77 5.04
CA THR A 39 -3.54 1.36 4.59
C THR A 39 -3.23 2.62 5.36
N SER A 40 -1.95 2.87 5.64
CA SER A 40 -1.48 4.14 6.20
C SER A 40 -0.23 4.64 5.47
N ILE A 41 -0.02 5.95 5.52
CA ILE A 41 1.15 6.63 4.96
C ILE A 41 1.95 7.26 6.10
N GLU A 42 3.22 6.87 6.22
CA GLU A 42 4.17 7.41 7.19
C GLU A 42 5.23 8.26 6.46
N PRO A 43 5.67 9.41 7.02
CA PRO A 43 5.25 10.00 8.29
C PRO A 43 3.90 10.77 8.21
N GLY A 44 3.30 10.81 7.04
CA GLY A 44 2.01 11.46 6.79
C GLY A 44 1.81 11.77 5.32
N THR A 45 0.74 12.49 5.01
CA THR A 45 0.35 12.83 3.63
C THR A 45 1.05 14.08 3.07
N ARG A 46 1.98 14.68 3.83
CA ARG A 46 2.81 15.80 3.37
C ARG A 46 4.28 15.45 3.59
N VAL A 47 5.05 15.41 2.51
CA VAL A 47 6.46 14.97 2.55
C VAL A 47 7.33 15.84 1.67
N MET A 48 8.63 15.86 1.99
CA MET A 48 9.63 16.60 1.23
C MET A 48 10.31 15.73 0.18
N ALA A 49 10.77 16.33 -0.92
CA ALA A 49 11.57 15.61 -1.90
C ALA A 49 12.84 15.02 -1.26
N GLY A 50 13.11 13.73 -1.49
CA GLY A 50 14.19 12.98 -0.86
C GLY A 50 13.87 12.40 0.52
N GLU A 51 12.75 12.76 1.13
CA GLU A 51 12.25 12.13 2.36
C GLU A 51 11.72 10.73 2.05
N ASN A 52 11.91 9.80 2.99
CA ASN A 52 11.43 8.44 2.85
C ASN A 52 9.95 8.37 3.22
N VAL A 53 9.14 7.87 2.30
CA VAL A 53 7.72 7.57 2.45
C VAL A 53 7.58 6.08 2.65
N GLU A 54 6.81 5.66 3.64
CA GLU A 54 6.41 4.27 3.82
C GLU A 54 4.89 4.14 3.76
N ILE A 55 4.40 3.32 2.82
CA ILE A 55 3.02 2.86 2.78
C ILE A 55 2.97 1.54 3.51
N ARG A 56 2.16 1.46 4.56
CA ARG A 56 1.90 0.22 5.29
C ARG A 56 0.49 -0.25 5.02
N SER A 57 0.32 -1.56 4.91
CA SER A 57 -1.00 -2.16 4.78
C SER A 57 -1.16 -3.38 5.69
N ASN A 58 -2.31 -3.46 6.33
CA ASN A 58 -2.75 -4.61 7.13
C ASN A 58 -3.94 -5.24 6.44
N LEU A 59 -3.89 -6.56 6.26
CA LEU A 59 -4.93 -7.28 5.56
C LEU A 59 -5.24 -8.62 6.19
N LYS A 60 -6.51 -9.04 6.10
CA LYS A 60 -6.97 -10.37 6.51
C LYS A 60 -7.70 -11.01 5.34
N ILE A 61 -7.31 -12.24 5.01
CA ILE A 61 -7.89 -13.04 3.93
C ILE A 61 -8.42 -14.33 4.54
N VAL A 62 -9.69 -14.61 4.28
CA VAL A 62 -10.33 -15.88 4.65
C VAL A 62 -10.37 -16.76 3.41
N ASP A 63 -10.03 -18.04 3.61
CA ASP A 63 -10.06 -19.00 2.52
C ASP A 63 -11.49 -19.36 2.09
N GLY A 64 -11.65 -19.76 0.83
CA GLY A 64 -12.94 -20.20 0.30
C GLY A 64 -13.11 -21.71 0.38
N THR A 65 -14.35 -22.17 0.56
CA THR A 65 -14.67 -23.60 0.61
C THR A 65 -14.74 -24.27 -0.76
N GLN A 66 -15.01 -23.51 -1.82
CA GLN A 66 -15.06 -24.01 -3.20
C GLN A 66 -13.83 -23.58 -4.01
N GLN A 67 -13.23 -22.44 -3.65
CA GLN A 67 -11.99 -21.94 -4.24
C GLN A 67 -11.03 -21.54 -3.13
N HIS A 68 -9.82 -22.10 -3.18
CA HIS A 68 -8.78 -21.75 -2.23
C HIS A 68 -8.00 -20.50 -2.66
N VAL A 69 -7.40 -19.80 -1.70
CA VAL A 69 -6.33 -18.84 -1.94
C VAL A 69 -5.17 -19.58 -2.59
N SER A 70 -4.65 -19.03 -3.68
CA SER A 70 -3.54 -19.59 -4.46
C SER A 70 -2.47 -18.53 -4.75
N SER A 71 -2.86 -17.26 -4.76
CA SER A 71 -1.92 -16.14 -4.84
C SER A 71 -2.50 -14.91 -4.14
N VAL A 72 -1.61 -14.15 -3.52
CA VAL A 72 -1.90 -12.84 -2.93
C VAL A 72 -0.83 -11.88 -3.41
N ARG A 73 -1.25 -10.78 -4.05
CA ARG A 73 -0.35 -9.76 -4.57
C ARG A 73 -0.87 -8.39 -4.16
N GLU A 74 0.04 -7.51 -3.81
CA GLU A 74 -0.27 -6.10 -3.66
C GLU A 74 0.50 -5.27 -4.69
N GLU A 75 -0.19 -4.37 -5.37
CA GLU A 75 0.39 -3.42 -6.31
C GLU A 75 0.30 -2.01 -5.74
N LEU A 76 1.41 -1.27 -5.76
CA LEU A 76 1.47 0.16 -5.51
C LEU A 76 1.53 0.89 -6.87
N VAL A 77 0.64 1.85 -7.08
CA VAL A 77 0.60 2.72 -8.25
C VAL A 77 0.71 4.17 -7.76
N LEU A 78 1.76 4.86 -8.20
CA LEU A 78 1.95 6.28 -7.97
C LEU A 78 1.57 7.03 -9.23
N LEU A 79 0.62 7.96 -9.11
CA LEU A 79 0.20 8.87 -10.17
C LEU A 79 0.77 10.26 -9.90
N ASP A 80 1.23 10.93 -10.96
CA ASP A 80 1.70 12.30 -10.91
C ASP A 80 0.55 13.31 -10.71
N THR A 81 0.90 14.59 -10.69
CA THR A 81 -0.04 15.70 -10.47
C THR A 81 -1.07 15.86 -11.59
N ASN A 82 -0.86 15.22 -12.75
CA ASN A 82 -1.79 15.19 -13.88
C ASN A 82 -2.59 13.88 -13.94
N GLY A 83 -2.41 13.00 -12.95
CA GLY A 83 -3.04 11.69 -12.89
C GLY A 83 -2.38 10.64 -13.79
N LYS A 84 -1.22 10.92 -14.36
CA LYS A 84 -0.47 9.96 -15.18
C LYS A 84 0.34 9.03 -14.28
N GLU A 85 0.40 7.74 -14.62
CA GLU A 85 1.26 6.79 -13.91
C GLU A 85 2.72 7.25 -13.95
N PHE A 86 3.25 7.53 -12.77
CA PHE A 86 4.63 7.92 -12.53
C PHE A 86 5.50 6.72 -12.20
N GLN A 87 4.96 5.76 -11.43
CA GLN A 87 5.65 4.53 -11.04
C GLN A 87 4.64 3.45 -10.64
N ARG A 88 4.96 2.19 -10.92
CA ARG A 88 4.22 1.02 -10.42
C ARG A 88 5.18 -0.01 -9.85
N VAL A 89 4.81 -0.58 -8.70
CA VAL A 89 5.58 -1.60 -8.02
C VAL A 89 4.65 -2.74 -7.64
N ARG A 90 5.05 -3.96 -7.98
CA ARG A 90 4.31 -5.16 -7.62
C ARG A 90 5.05 -5.90 -6.53
N LYS A 91 4.29 -6.47 -5.60
CA LYS A 91 4.83 -7.28 -4.53
C LYS A 91 3.94 -8.48 -4.32
N ASP A 92 4.49 -9.65 -4.60
CA ASP A 92 3.86 -10.90 -4.19
C ASP A 92 3.98 -11.02 -2.66
N VAL A 93 2.85 -11.21 -2.00
CA VAL A 93 2.85 -11.64 -0.59
C VAL A 93 3.35 -13.08 -0.62
N GLN A 94 4.41 -13.39 0.13
CA GLN A 94 5.01 -14.72 0.18
C GLN A 94 4.11 -15.69 0.97
N SER A 95 2.89 -15.89 0.50
CA SER A 95 1.93 -16.83 1.04
C SER A 95 0.87 -17.17 0.00
N THR A 96 0.56 -18.45 -0.09
CA THR A 96 -0.48 -19.00 -0.97
C THR A 96 -1.67 -19.48 -0.14
N ALA A 97 -1.90 -18.88 1.03
CA ALA A 97 -2.95 -19.28 1.96
C ALA A 97 -3.70 -18.06 2.48
N GLY A 98 -4.88 -18.28 3.07
CA GLY A 98 -5.53 -17.28 3.91
C GLY A 98 -4.68 -16.94 5.14
N GLY A 99 -5.04 -15.87 5.83
CA GLY A 99 -4.32 -15.39 7.01
C GLY A 99 -4.31 -13.88 7.14
N GLY A 100 -3.61 -13.41 8.16
CA GLY A 100 -3.36 -11.99 8.40
C GLY A 100 -1.96 -11.62 7.93
N TYR A 101 -1.81 -10.49 7.22
CA TYR A 101 -0.54 -10.02 6.70
C TYR A 101 -0.34 -8.53 6.94
N GLU A 102 0.91 -8.17 7.17
CA GLU A 102 1.38 -6.80 7.19
C GLU A 102 2.36 -6.63 6.03
N ASN A 103 2.17 -5.56 5.27
CA ASN A 103 2.94 -5.24 4.09
C ASN A 103 3.46 -3.81 4.19
N SER A 104 4.65 -3.56 3.65
CA SER A 104 5.10 -2.19 3.41
C SER A 104 5.77 -1.98 2.06
N PHE A 105 5.62 -0.76 1.54
CA PHE A 105 6.35 -0.21 0.41
C PHE A 105 7.05 1.07 0.86
N ALA A 106 8.38 1.12 0.73
CA ALA A 106 9.18 2.28 1.09
C ALA A 106 9.84 2.89 -0.15
N PHE A 107 9.69 4.19 -0.34
CA PHE A 107 10.27 4.92 -1.48
C PHE A 107 10.56 6.37 -1.09
N ALA A 108 11.33 7.06 -1.92
CA ALA A 108 11.60 8.50 -1.75
C ALA A 108 11.51 9.20 -3.09
N PHE A 109 10.75 10.29 -3.16
CA PHE A 109 10.66 11.09 -4.38
C PHE A 109 12.04 11.59 -4.79
N PRO A 110 12.49 11.36 -6.04
CA PRO A 110 13.75 11.91 -6.53
C PRO A 110 13.78 13.44 -6.41
N LYS A 111 14.98 13.99 -6.26
CA LYS A 111 15.18 15.45 -6.39
C LYS A 111 14.77 15.89 -7.80
N GLY A 112 14.13 17.07 -7.90
CA GLY A 112 13.70 17.65 -9.17
C GLY A 112 12.32 17.21 -9.65
N VAL A 113 11.63 16.35 -8.90
CA VAL A 113 10.19 16.09 -9.11
C VAL A 113 9.40 17.36 -8.75
N SER A 114 8.42 17.70 -9.59
CA SER A 114 7.56 18.87 -9.39
C SER A 114 6.79 18.79 -8.08
N GLN A 115 6.74 19.90 -7.33
CA GLN A 115 5.83 20.00 -6.19
C GLN A 115 4.37 19.82 -6.64
N GLY A 116 3.53 19.26 -5.76
CA GLY A 116 2.11 19.09 -6.01
C GLY A 116 1.51 17.87 -5.32
N ILE A 117 0.26 17.57 -5.65
CA ILE A 117 -0.48 16.44 -5.09
C ILE A 117 -0.30 15.23 -5.99
N TYR A 118 0.28 14.17 -5.45
CA TYR A 118 0.42 12.86 -6.06
C TYR A 118 -0.68 11.96 -5.53
N ASN A 119 -1.21 11.09 -6.37
CA ASN A 119 -2.17 10.08 -5.92
C ASN A 119 -1.44 8.76 -5.73
N VAL A 120 -1.58 8.18 -4.55
CA VAL A 120 -1.05 6.88 -4.18
C VAL A 120 -2.21 5.90 -4.18
N ARG A 121 -2.17 4.89 -5.04
CA ARG A 121 -3.16 3.82 -5.06
C ARG A 121 -2.50 2.50 -4.73
N THR A 122 -3.16 1.69 -3.92
CA THR A 122 -2.78 0.30 -3.70
C THR A 122 -3.92 -0.63 -4.09
N GLU A 123 -3.58 -1.74 -4.72
CA GLU A 123 -4.53 -2.77 -5.14
C GLU A 123 -4.10 -4.11 -4.55
N LEU A 124 -5.01 -4.76 -3.81
CA LEU A 124 -4.84 -6.11 -3.31
C LEU A 124 -5.53 -7.07 -4.27
N LEU A 125 -4.75 -7.98 -4.85
CA LEU A 125 -5.22 -9.04 -5.73
C LEU A 125 -5.16 -10.38 -5.00
N VAL A 126 -6.27 -11.10 -5.01
CA VAL A 126 -6.36 -12.48 -4.53
C VAL A 126 -6.72 -13.35 -5.73
N ASN A 127 -5.95 -14.41 -5.97
CA ASN A 127 -6.12 -15.28 -7.14
C ASN A 127 -6.09 -14.51 -8.49
N GLY A 128 -5.32 -13.42 -8.55
CA GLY A 128 -5.20 -12.57 -9.73
C GLY A 128 -6.38 -11.61 -9.96
N GLN A 129 -7.38 -11.59 -9.08
CA GLN A 129 -8.51 -10.66 -9.16
C GLN A 129 -8.38 -9.57 -8.10
N VAL A 130 -8.70 -8.32 -8.46
CA VAL A 130 -8.72 -7.21 -7.48
C VAL A 130 -9.80 -7.50 -6.45
N ALA A 131 -9.37 -7.70 -5.21
CA ALA A 131 -10.24 -8.02 -4.08
C ALA A 131 -10.44 -6.81 -3.15
N ALA A 132 -9.45 -5.91 -3.07
CA ALA A 132 -9.57 -4.64 -2.37
C ALA A 132 -8.64 -3.58 -2.98
N GLN A 133 -8.94 -2.31 -2.73
CA GLN A 133 -8.10 -1.18 -3.15
C GLN A 133 -8.17 -0.04 -2.13
N SER A 134 -7.12 0.76 -2.08
CA SER A 134 -7.05 1.98 -1.29
C SER A 134 -6.42 3.10 -2.10
N GLY A 135 -6.81 4.33 -1.83
CA GLY A 135 -6.35 5.51 -2.53
C GLY A 135 -6.17 6.67 -1.57
N GLU A 136 -4.99 7.26 -1.58
CA GLU A 136 -4.60 8.36 -0.71
C GLU A 136 -3.90 9.45 -1.51
N GLN A 137 -3.98 10.69 -1.01
CA GLN A 137 -3.29 11.82 -1.61
C GLN A 137 -2.03 12.16 -0.81
N LEU A 138 -0.95 12.43 -1.53
CA LEU A 138 0.32 12.82 -0.95
C LEU A 138 0.76 14.16 -1.54
N GLN A 139 0.88 15.18 -0.70
CA GLN A 139 1.41 16.49 -1.03
C GLN A 139 2.95 16.44 -0.97
N LEU A 140 3.57 16.51 -2.14
CA LEU A 140 5.01 16.73 -2.25
C LEU A 140 5.30 18.23 -2.12
N VAL A 141 6.14 18.59 -1.16
CA VAL A 141 6.63 19.95 -0.98
C VAL A 141 8.12 19.98 -1.30
N VAL A 142 8.53 20.94 -2.13
CA VAL A 142 9.94 21.21 -2.38
C VAL A 142 10.33 22.36 -1.47
N ASP A 143 11.32 22.15 -0.60
CA ASP A 143 11.93 23.26 0.12
C ASP A 143 12.74 24.08 -0.87
N TYR A 144 12.19 25.22 -1.28
CA TYR A 144 12.99 26.28 -1.83
C TYR A 144 13.73 26.91 -0.66
N ASN A 145 14.86 26.31 -0.26
CA ASN A 145 15.89 27.05 0.46
C ASN A 145 16.45 28.09 -0.54
N GLY A 146 15.66 29.13 -0.78
CA GLY A 146 16.03 30.30 -1.54
C GLY A 146 17.20 30.93 -0.81
N SER A 147 18.36 30.92 -1.44
CA SER A 147 19.48 31.74 -0.98
C SER A 147 18.96 33.15 -0.75
N PRO A 148 19.16 33.75 0.44
CA PRO A 148 18.77 35.14 0.63
C PRO A 148 19.63 35.95 -0.32
N TYR A 149 19.01 36.56 -1.32
CA TYR A 149 19.64 37.61 -2.11
C TYR A 149 20.17 38.65 -1.11
N ARG A 150 21.50 38.73 -0.97
CA ARG A 150 22.15 39.83 -0.26
C ARG A 150 21.85 41.10 -1.04
N VAL A 151 20.91 41.89 -0.55
CA VAL A 151 20.78 43.29 -0.96
C VAL A 151 22.03 43.99 -0.46
N VAL A 152 22.99 44.23 -1.35
CA VAL A 152 24.12 45.11 -1.07
C VAL A 152 23.63 46.53 -1.34
N SER A 153 23.21 47.24 -0.29
CA SER A 153 22.98 48.68 -0.36
C SER A 153 24.31 49.37 -0.61
N ARG A 154 24.37 50.20 -1.66
CA ARG A 154 25.48 51.14 -1.90
C ARG A 154 25.38 52.33 -0.97
#